data_AF-A0AB40AP50-F1
#
_entry.id   AF-A0AB40AP50-F1
#
_cell.length_a   1.000
_cell.length_b   1.000
_cell.length_c   1.000
_cell.angle_alpha   90.00
_cell.angle_beta   90.00
_cell.angle_gamma   90.00
#
_symmetry.space_group_name_H-M   'P 1'
#
loop_
_entity.id
_entity.type
_entity.pdbx_description
1 polymer ?
#
loop_
_entity_poly.entity_id
_entity_poly.type
_entity_poly.pdbx_seq_one_letter_code
_entity_poly.pdbx_strand_id
1 'polypeptide(L)'
;MGYTSHILDQSKILGFQQATATSISLGIDDLLTIPSKEWLVQDTEQQRFILEKHYHYANVHAVEKLRQSIEIWYATSEYLRQEMNPNFRMTDPSNPVHLMSFSGARGNASQVHQLVGMRGLMSDPQGQMIDLPIQSNLREGLSLTEYIISCYGARKGVVDTAVRTSDAGYLTRRLVEVVQQIIVH
;
A
#
# COMPACT_ATOMS: atom_id res chain seq x y z
N MET A 1 -14.86 34.02 17.97
CA MET A 1 -13.85 33.29 17.15
C MET A 1 -12.62 32.83 17.93
N GLY A 2 -12.34 33.30 19.16
CA GLY A 2 -11.16 32.85 19.93
C GLY A 2 -11.30 31.52 20.69
N TYR A 3 -12.53 31.06 20.95
CA TYR A 3 -12.75 29.84 21.76
C TYR A 3 -12.30 28.57 21.01
N THR A 4 -12.62 28.47 19.72
CA THR A 4 -12.19 27.34 18.89
C THR A 4 -10.68 27.32 18.69
N SER A 5 -10.05 28.47 18.45
CA SER A 5 -8.58 28.55 18.32
C SER A 5 -7.89 28.17 19.64
N HIS A 6 -8.44 28.58 20.78
CA HIS A 6 -7.91 28.23 22.09
C HIS A 6 -8.00 26.72 22.36
N ILE A 7 -9.13 26.08 22.01
CA ILE A 7 -9.26 24.62 22.13
C ILE A 7 -8.24 23.91 21.23
N LEU A 8 -8.06 24.36 19.99
CA LEU A 8 -7.07 23.76 19.07
C LEU A 8 -5.65 23.87 19.63
N ASP A 9 -5.29 25.02 20.19
CA ASP A 9 -3.97 25.21 20.80
C ASP A 9 -3.78 24.32 22.04
N GLN A 10 -4.80 24.17 22.88
CA GLN A 10 -4.76 23.25 24.02
C GLN A 10 -4.60 21.80 23.57
N SER A 11 -5.38 21.34 22.59
CA SER A 11 -5.27 19.98 22.04
C SER A 11 -3.89 19.72 21.41
N LYS A 12 -3.33 20.72 20.72
CA LYS A 12 -1.97 20.65 20.15
C LYS A 12 -0.91 20.46 21.24
N ILE A 13 -0.93 21.30 22.28
CA ILE A 13 0.06 21.24 23.36
C ILE A 13 -0.02 19.92 24.11
N LEU A 14 -1.24 19.51 24.50
CA LEU A 14 -1.47 18.24 25.18
C LEU A 14 -1.05 17.04 24.32
N GLY A 15 -1.38 17.05 23.02
CA GLY A 15 -0.99 16.02 22.07
C GLY A 15 0.53 15.87 21.95
N PHE A 16 1.26 16.98 21.82
CA PHE A 16 2.74 16.93 21.76
C PHE A 16 3.38 16.48 23.07
N GLN A 17 2.87 16.94 24.22
CA GLN A 17 3.36 16.50 25.53
C GLN A 17 3.16 15.01 25.73
N GLN A 18 1.96 14.50 25.42
CA GLN A 18 1.64 13.09 25.56
C GLN A 18 2.44 12.23 24.57
N ALA A 19 2.57 12.65 23.31
CA ALA A 19 3.39 11.94 22.33
C ALA A 19 4.85 11.80 22.80
N THR A 20 5.41 12.86 23.36
CA THR A 20 6.77 12.85 23.92
C THR A 20 6.86 11.93 25.14
N ALA A 21 5.89 11.99 26.07
CA ALA A 21 5.86 11.13 27.26
C ALA A 21 5.73 9.64 26.90
N THR A 22 4.90 9.30 25.92
CA THR A 22 4.72 7.91 25.46
C THR A 22 5.96 7.32 24.79
N SER A 23 6.90 8.17 24.32
CA SER A 23 8.20 7.76 23.78
C SER A 23 8.10 6.63 22.73
N ILE A 24 7.10 6.69 21.85
CA ILE A 24 6.89 5.69 20.81
C ILE A 24 8.05 5.77 19.81
N SER A 25 8.77 4.67 19.65
CA SER A 25 9.83 4.50 18.66
C SER A 25 9.45 3.41 17.66
N LEU A 26 10.19 3.30 16.56
CA LEU A 26 10.01 2.27 15.54
C LEU A 26 11.31 1.48 15.38
N GLY A 27 11.26 0.19 15.72
CA GLY A 27 12.30 -0.79 15.47
C GLY A 27 11.96 -1.72 14.31
N ILE A 28 12.96 -2.50 13.87
CA ILE A 28 12.74 -3.58 12.89
C ILE A 28 11.88 -4.70 13.50
N ASP A 29 11.97 -4.91 14.81
CA ASP A 29 11.25 -5.95 15.53
C ASP A 29 9.74 -5.69 15.57
N ASP A 30 9.33 -4.41 15.56
CA ASP A 30 7.94 -3.99 15.54
C ASP A 30 7.20 -4.35 14.23
N LEU A 31 7.94 -4.64 13.15
CA LEU A 31 7.39 -5.00 11.84
C LEU A 31 6.92 -6.46 11.79
N LEU A 32 6.00 -6.86 12.66
CA LEU A 32 5.59 -8.26 12.82
C LEU A 32 5.02 -8.84 11.51
N THR A 33 5.72 -9.83 10.94
CA THR A 33 5.26 -10.58 9.76
C THR A 33 4.11 -11.49 10.15
N ILE A 34 3.10 -11.59 9.27
CA ILE A 34 1.94 -12.43 9.51
C ILE A 34 2.34 -13.91 9.40
N PRO A 35 2.10 -14.76 10.42
CA PRO A 35 2.42 -16.18 10.35
C PRO A 35 1.71 -16.92 9.20
N SER A 36 0.55 -16.41 8.78
CA SER A 36 -0.20 -17.01 7.67
C SER A 36 0.43 -16.79 6.29
N LYS A 37 1.38 -15.85 6.17
CA LYS A 37 2.00 -15.50 4.89
C LYS A 37 2.65 -16.70 4.20
N GLU A 38 3.47 -17.47 4.92
CA GLU A 38 4.25 -18.56 4.32
C GLU A 38 3.35 -19.62 3.70
N TRP A 39 2.31 -20.07 4.43
CA TRP A 39 1.41 -21.09 3.90
C TRP A 39 0.54 -20.57 2.75
N LEU A 40 0.10 -19.30 2.80
CA LEU A 40 -0.70 -18.68 1.73
C LEU A 40 0.10 -18.55 0.43
N VAL A 41 1.36 -18.14 0.52
CA VAL A 41 2.25 -18.04 -0.63
C VAL A 41 2.52 -19.43 -1.21
N GLN A 42 2.75 -20.44 -0.36
CA GLN A 42 2.94 -21.83 -0.81
C GLN A 42 1.69 -22.39 -1.49
N ASP A 43 0.49 -22.18 -0.93
CA ASP A 43 -0.77 -22.60 -1.54
C ASP A 43 -0.97 -21.93 -2.91
N THR A 44 -0.70 -20.63 -2.99
CA THR A 44 -0.79 -19.87 -4.24
C THR A 44 0.18 -20.38 -5.31
N GLU A 45 1.42 -20.71 -4.94
CA GLU A 45 2.39 -21.32 -5.85
C GLU A 45 1.95 -22.71 -6.33
N GLN A 46 1.33 -23.51 -5.47
CA GLN A 46 0.76 -24.80 -5.89
C GLN A 46 -0.38 -24.63 -6.89
N GLN A 47 -1.28 -23.68 -6.66
CA GLN A 47 -2.35 -23.35 -7.62
C GLN A 47 -1.78 -22.89 -8.96
N ARG A 48 -0.74 -22.05 -8.94
CA ARG A 48 -0.03 -21.60 -10.15
C ARG A 48 0.59 -22.77 -10.91
N PHE A 49 1.19 -23.73 -10.21
CA PHE A 49 1.76 -24.93 -10.82
C PHE A 49 0.70 -25.84 -11.48
N ILE A 50 -0.48 -25.97 -10.85
CA ILE A 50 -1.60 -26.71 -11.44
C ILE A 50 -2.10 -26.00 -12.71
N LEU A 51 -2.22 -24.67 -12.67
CA LEU A 51 -2.61 -23.86 -13.81
C LEU A 51 -1.61 -23.99 -14.97
N GLU A 52 -0.30 -24.05 -14.66
CA GLU A 52 0.75 -24.28 -15.64
C GLU A 52 0.62 -25.66 -16.30
N LYS A 53 0.30 -26.72 -15.54
CA LYS A 53 0.00 -28.04 -16.11
C LYS A 53 -1.21 -28.02 -17.02
N HIS A 54 -2.30 -27.34 -16.65
CA HIS A 54 -3.48 -27.22 -17.51
C HIS A 54 -3.19 -26.50 -18.82
N TYR A 55 -2.32 -25.49 -18.79
CA TYR A 55 -1.81 -24.84 -19.99
C TYR A 55 -1.00 -25.81 -20.87
N HIS A 56 -0.11 -26.62 -20.26
CA HIS A 56 0.66 -27.63 -20.99
C HIS A 56 -0.21 -28.71 -21.66
N TYR A 57 -1.34 -29.06 -21.05
CA TYR A 57 -2.32 -29.98 -21.65
C TYR A 57 -3.25 -29.32 -22.69
N ALA A 58 -3.01 -28.05 -23.04
CA ALA A 58 -3.83 -27.26 -23.96
C ALA A 58 -5.30 -27.07 -23.52
N ASN A 59 -5.58 -27.24 -22.22
CA ASN A 59 -6.93 -27.04 -21.66
C ASN A 59 -7.26 -25.56 -21.42
N VAL A 60 -6.26 -24.68 -21.36
CA VAL A 60 -6.41 -23.26 -21.03
C VAL A 60 -5.59 -22.41 -22.00
N HIS A 61 -6.16 -21.30 -22.49
CA HIS A 61 -5.44 -20.34 -23.34
C HIS A 61 -4.48 -19.45 -22.53
N ALA A 62 -3.42 -18.94 -23.19
CA ALA A 62 -2.40 -18.12 -22.53
C ALA A 62 -2.97 -16.86 -21.85
N VAL A 63 -3.95 -16.22 -22.47
CA VAL A 63 -4.63 -15.03 -21.91
C VAL A 63 -5.41 -15.38 -20.65
N GLU A 64 -6.08 -16.53 -20.64
CA GLU A 64 -6.89 -16.98 -19.51
C GLU A 64 -6.02 -17.45 -18.35
N LYS A 65 -4.89 -18.12 -18.65
CA LYS A 65 -3.83 -18.41 -17.67
C LYS A 65 -3.37 -17.14 -16.98
N LEU A 66 -3.00 -16.11 -17.75
CA LEU A 66 -2.49 -14.85 -17.18
C LEU A 66 -3.54 -14.19 -16.28
N ARG A 67 -4.80 -14.13 -16.73
CA ARG A 67 -5.89 -13.56 -15.95
C ARG A 67 -6.11 -14.30 -14.63
N GLN A 68 -6.16 -15.63 -14.67
CA GLN A 68 -6.35 -16.46 -13.47
C GLN A 68 -5.16 -16.33 -12.51
N SER A 69 -3.92 -16.30 -13.02
CA SER A 69 -2.71 -16.07 -12.20
C SER A 69 -2.80 -14.74 -11.46
N ILE A 70 -3.14 -13.66 -12.18
CA ILE A 70 -3.30 -12.32 -11.59
C ILE A 70 -4.38 -12.32 -10.51
N GLU A 71 -5.52 -12.96 -10.76
CA GLU A 71 -6.65 -13.01 -9.82
C GLU A 71 -6.29 -13.75 -8.53
N ILE A 72 -5.60 -14.89 -8.63
CA ILE A 72 -5.16 -15.67 -7.46
C ILE A 72 -4.19 -14.82 -6.62
N TRP A 73 -3.15 -14.25 -7.23
CA TRP A 73 -2.18 -13.43 -6.50
C TRP A 73 -2.80 -12.17 -5.89
N TYR A 74 -3.75 -11.55 -6.59
CA TYR A 74 -4.48 -10.41 -6.07
C TYR A 74 -5.32 -10.80 -4.85
N ALA A 75 -6.06 -11.92 -4.93
CA ALA A 75 -6.88 -12.43 -3.84
C ALA A 75 -6.03 -12.77 -2.61
N THR A 76 -4.88 -13.44 -2.79
CA THR A 76 -3.95 -13.76 -1.69
C THR A 76 -3.38 -12.50 -1.05
N SER A 77 -2.98 -11.50 -1.85
CA SER A 77 -2.44 -10.24 -1.33
C SER A 77 -3.50 -9.46 -0.54
N GLU A 78 -4.74 -9.43 -1.03
CA GLU A 78 -5.85 -8.76 -0.36
C GLU A 78 -6.25 -9.47 0.93
N TYR A 79 -6.26 -10.81 0.94
CA TYR A 79 -6.49 -11.60 2.15
C TYR A 79 -5.43 -11.30 3.21
N LEU A 80 -4.14 -11.31 2.84
CA LEU A 80 -3.05 -10.92 3.73
C LEU A 80 -3.23 -9.50 4.28
N ARG A 81 -3.71 -8.58 3.44
CA ARG A 81 -3.96 -7.20 3.84
C ARG A 81 -5.05 -7.09 4.90
N GLN A 82 -6.10 -7.90 4.78
CA GLN A 82 -7.21 -7.93 5.74
C GLN A 82 -6.80 -8.59 7.06
N GLU A 83 -5.99 -9.64 7.01
CA GLU A 83 -5.50 -10.38 8.18
C GLU A 83 -4.48 -9.61 9.05
N MET A 84 -3.84 -8.56 8.52
CA MET A 84 -2.90 -7.76 9.31
C MET A 84 -3.53 -7.11 10.55
N ASN A 85 -4.69 -6.48 10.38
CA ASN A 85 -5.36 -5.76 11.47
C ASN A 85 -5.75 -6.67 12.65
N PRO A 86 -6.41 -7.83 12.45
CA PRO A 86 -6.69 -8.75 13.54
C PRO A 86 -5.41 -9.31 14.15
N ASN A 87 -4.36 -9.58 13.36
CA ASN A 87 -3.09 -10.05 13.88
C ASN A 87 -2.46 -9.05 14.86
N PHE A 88 -2.32 -7.77 14.48
CA PHE A 88 -1.82 -6.74 15.41
C PHE A 88 -2.64 -6.65 16.70
N ARG A 89 -3.98 -6.75 16.61
CA ARG A 89 -4.85 -6.75 17.79
C ARG A 89 -4.69 -7.97 18.69
N MET A 90 -4.32 -9.12 18.14
CA MET A 90 -4.14 -10.36 18.90
C MET A 90 -2.75 -10.46 19.50
N THR A 91 -1.71 -10.04 18.77
CA THR A 91 -0.31 -10.20 19.20
C THR A 91 0.17 -9.05 20.05
N ASP A 92 0.01 -7.81 19.58
CA ASP A 92 0.46 -6.61 20.29
C ASP A 92 -0.37 -5.37 19.89
N PRO A 93 -1.45 -5.08 20.64
CA PRO A 93 -2.29 -3.90 20.41
C PRO A 93 -1.53 -2.57 20.55
N SER A 94 -0.44 -2.57 21.32
CA SER A 94 0.41 -1.40 21.58
C SER A 94 1.55 -1.23 20.58
N ASN A 95 1.60 -2.06 19.53
CA ASN A 95 2.62 -1.97 18.51
C ASN A 95 2.66 -0.57 17.87
N PRO A 96 3.83 0.08 17.80
CA PRO A 96 3.99 1.42 17.21
C PRO A 96 3.44 1.57 15.79
N VAL A 97 3.66 0.57 14.93
CA VAL A 97 3.20 0.56 13.53
C VAL A 97 1.67 0.54 13.48
N HIS A 98 1.06 -0.30 14.32
CA HIS A 98 -0.39 -0.38 14.42
C HIS A 98 -0.99 0.92 14.95
N LEU A 99 -0.42 1.46 16.03
CA LEU A 99 -0.87 2.73 16.63
C LEU A 99 -0.80 3.88 15.63
N MET A 100 0.29 4.03 14.89
CA MET A 100 0.45 5.11 13.91
C MET A 100 -0.55 4.99 12.74
N SER A 101 -0.73 3.78 12.19
CA SER A 101 -1.63 3.56 11.06
C SER A 101 -3.10 3.60 11.45
N PHE A 102 -3.47 3.08 12.63
CA PHE A 102 -4.87 3.01 13.08
C PHE A 102 -5.37 4.35 13.62
N SER A 103 -4.52 5.12 14.31
CA SER A 103 -4.84 6.47 14.76
C SER A 103 -4.94 7.49 13.62
N GLY A 104 -4.47 7.13 12.42
CA GLY A 104 -4.37 8.05 11.29
C GLY A 104 -3.25 9.08 11.44
N ALA A 105 -2.37 8.92 12.44
CA ALA A 105 -1.24 9.84 12.65
C ALA A 105 -0.22 9.76 11.51
N ARG A 106 0.14 8.54 11.08
CA ARG A 106 1.03 8.30 9.95
C ARG A 106 0.92 6.86 9.46
N GLY A 107 0.95 6.69 8.14
CA GLY A 107 0.87 5.36 7.54
C GLY A 107 -0.57 4.99 7.16
N ASN A 108 -0.67 4.19 6.10
CA ASN A 108 -1.91 3.56 5.67
C ASN A 108 -1.75 2.03 5.79
N ALA A 109 -2.83 1.30 5.99
CA ALA A 109 -2.87 -0.16 5.90
C ALA A 109 -2.14 -0.71 4.65
N SER A 110 -2.25 -0.04 3.50
CA SER A 110 -1.51 -0.43 2.29
C SER A 110 0.01 -0.26 2.41
N GLN A 111 0.49 0.76 3.14
CA GLN A 111 1.92 0.94 3.40
C GLN A 111 2.43 -0.06 4.44
N VAL A 112 1.63 -0.34 5.48
CA VAL A 112 1.93 -1.40 6.45
C VAL A 112 2.02 -2.75 5.75
N HIS A 113 1.11 -3.04 4.81
CA HIS A 113 1.14 -4.25 3.98
C HIS A 113 2.46 -4.44 3.25
N GLN A 114 3.04 -3.36 2.71
CA GLN A 114 4.32 -3.45 2.01
C GLN A 114 5.50 -3.69 2.97
N LEU A 115 5.37 -3.31 4.25
CA LEU A 115 6.41 -3.53 5.26
C LEU A 115 6.41 -4.97 5.79
N VAL A 116 5.23 -5.54 6.07
CA VAL A 116 5.11 -6.84 6.78
C VAL A 116 4.43 -7.94 5.97
N GLY A 117 3.62 -7.61 4.97
CA GLY A 117 2.85 -8.55 4.16
C GLY A 117 3.62 -9.08 2.96
N MET A 118 2.99 -9.05 1.78
CA MET A 118 3.63 -9.23 0.48
C MET A 118 3.40 -7.97 -0.34
N ARG A 119 4.37 -7.58 -1.17
CA ARG A 119 4.21 -6.36 -1.98
C ARG A 119 3.25 -6.56 -3.15
N GLY A 120 3.13 -7.79 -3.66
CA GLY A 120 2.13 -8.17 -4.65
C GLY A 120 2.57 -7.93 -6.09
N LEU A 121 1.59 -7.87 -6.98
CA LEU A 121 1.81 -7.69 -8.41
C LEU A 121 2.15 -6.23 -8.75
N MET A 122 2.93 -6.05 -9.80
CA MET A 122 3.32 -4.74 -10.32
C MET A 122 2.98 -4.65 -11.80
N SER A 123 2.79 -3.42 -12.27
CA SER A 123 2.62 -3.13 -13.69
C SER A 123 3.94 -2.75 -14.33
N ASP A 124 4.09 -3.12 -15.60
CA ASP A 124 5.15 -2.63 -16.47
C ASP A 124 4.95 -1.12 -16.80
N PRO A 125 5.93 -0.47 -17.45
CA PRO A 125 5.79 0.92 -17.89
C PRO A 125 4.60 1.17 -18.83
N GLN A 126 4.19 0.16 -19.61
CA GLN A 126 3.07 0.19 -20.54
C GLN A 126 1.70 0.03 -19.84
N GLY A 127 1.69 -0.36 -18.56
CA GLY A 127 0.48 -0.61 -17.76
C GLY A 127 -0.03 -2.06 -17.79
N GLN A 128 0.69 -3.00 -18.39
CA GLN A 128 0.37 -4.42 -18.32
C GLN A 128 0.85 -5.01 -16.99
N MET A 129 0.08 -5.92 -16.42
CA MET A 129 0.45 -6.60 -15.18
C MET A 129 1.53 -7.64 -15.44
N ILE A 130 2.58 -7.62 -14.63
CA ILE A 130 3.69 -8.58 -14.71
C ILE A 130 3.29 -9.84 -13.96
N ASP A 131 3.37 -11.00 -14.63
CA ASP A 131 3.02 -12.34 -14.09
C ASP A 131 4.03 -12.86 -13.03
N LEU A 132 4.87 -11.98 -12.49
CA LEU A 132 5.85 -12.29 -11.45
C LEU A 132 5.57 -11.39 -10.24
N PRO A 133 4.88 -11.89 -9.21
CA PRO A 133 4.60 -11.12 -8.01
C PRO A 133 5.86 -10.92 -7.17
N ILE A 134 5.87 -9.84 -6.39
CA ILE A 134 6.86 -9.60 -5.35
C ILE A 134 6.34 -10.23 -4.05
N GLN A 135 6.93 -11.36 -3.67
CA GLN A 135 6.52 -12.14 -2.49
C GLN A 135 7.15 -11.58 -1.22
N SER A 136 8.37 -11.06 -1.33
CA SER A 136 9.09 -10.45 -0.23
C SER A 136 8.47 -9.12 0.22
N ASN A 137 8.68 -8.78 1.47
CA ASN A 137 8.36 -7.47 2.03
C ASN A 137 9.62 -6.63 2.27
N LEU A 138 9.42 -5.37 2.67
CA LEU A 138 10.53 -4.46 2.94
C LEU A 138 11.33 -4.84 4.21
N ARG A 139 10.74 -5.62 5.14
CA ARG A 139 11.45 -6.17 6.30
C ARG A 139 12.44 -7.28 5.90
N GLU A 140 12.01 -8.20 5.05
CA GLU A 140 12.79 -9.35 4.56
C GLU A 140 13.86 -8.91 3.54
N GLY A 141 13.58 -7.84 2.80
CA GLY A 141 14.41 -7.35 1.72
C GLY A 141 13.96 -7.91 0.37
N LEU A 142 14.24 -7.15 -0.70
CA LEU A 142 13.84 -7.49 -2.06
C LEU A 142 15.03 -8.09 -2.81
N SER A 143 14.78 -9.13 -3.60
CA SER A 143 15.77 -9.61 -4.58
C SER A 143 16.01 -8.57 -5.67
N LEU A 144 17.12 -8.70 -6.41
CA LEU A 144 17.45 -7.79 -7.52
C LEU A 144 16.31 -7.69 -8.54
N THR A 145 15.71 -8.82 -8.90
CA THR A 145 14.61 -8.89 -9.87
C THR A 145 13.36 -8.18 -9.35
N GLU A 146 12.95 -8.45 -8.10
CA GLU A 146 11.80 -7.79 -7.47
C GLU A 146 12.01 -6.28 -7.32
N TYR A 147 13.25 -5.86 -6.99
CA TYR A 147 13.59 -4.45 -6.89
C TYR A 147 13.47 -3.74 -8.25
N ILE A 148 13.99 -4.33 -9.32
CA ILE A 148 13.88 -3.76 -10.68
C ILE A 148 12.40 -3.66 -11.11
N ILE A 149 11.60 -4.70 -10.85
CA ILE A 149 10.16 -4.69 -11.14
C ILE A 149 9.46 -3.56 -10.38
N SER A 150 9.80 -3.38 -9.10
CA SER A 150 9.29 -2.28 -8.30
C SER A 150 9.66 -0.89 -8.84
N CYS A 151 10.78 -0.74 -9.53
CA CYS A 151 11.20 0.55 -10.08
C CYS A 151 10.27 1.04 -11.20
N TYR A 152 9.66 0.15 -11.99
CA TYR A 152 8.74 0.54 -13.05
C TYR A 152 7.53 1.30 -12.52
N GLY A 153 6.87 0.72 -11.50
CA GLY A 153 5.73 1.36 -10.82
C GLY A 153 6.12 2.68 -10.15
N ALA A 154 7.27 2.72 -9.47
CA ALA A 154 7.76 3.93 -8.81
C ALA A 154 8.00 5.07 -9.81
N ARG A 155 8.69 4.79 -10.93
CA ARG A 155 8.96 5.78 -11.97
C ARG A 155 7.67 6.32 -12.60
N LYS A 156 6.73 5.44 -12.93
CA LYS A 156 5.42 5.84 -13.47
C LYS A 156 4.67 6.73 -12.49
N GLY A 157 4.66 6.39 -11.21
CA GLY A 157 4.04 7.22 -10.17
C GLY A 157 4.64 8.63 -10.06
N VAL A 158 5.96 8.77 -10.19
CA VAL A 158 6.62 10.08 -10.20
C VAL A 158 6.24 10.90 -11.44
N VAL A 159 6.25 10.27 -12.62
CA VAL A 159 5.85 10.92 -13.88
C VAL A 159 4.39 11.37 -13.83
N ASP A 160 3.48 10.48 -13.41
CA ASP A 160 2.05 10.78 -13.28
C ASP A 160 1.79 11.90 -12.26
N THR A 161 2.62 11.98 -11.22
CA THR A 161 2.54 13.08 -10.25
C THR A 161 2.96 14.40 -10.88
N ALA A 162 4.06 14.43 -11.64
CA ALA A 162 4.50 15.64 -12.33
C ALA A 162 3.46 16.14 -13.35
N VAL A 163 2.87 15.24 -14.13
CA VAL A 163 1.78 15.58 -15.06
C VAL A 163 0.56 16.12 -14.31
N ARG A 164 0.12 15.44 -13.25
CA ARG A 164 -1.00 15.91 -12.41
C ARG A 164 -0.74 17.27 -11.77
N THR A 165 0.50 17.56 -11.38
CA THR A 165 0.88 18.89 -10.85
C THR A 165 0.70 19.98 -11.91
N SER A 166 1.15 19.73 -13.15
CA SER A 166 0.96 20.64 -14.27
C SER A 166 -0.53 20.88 -14.56
N ASP A 167 -1.30 19.80 -14.68
CA ASP A 167 -2.73 19.87 -15.02
C ASP A 167 -3.56 20.55 -13.93
N ALA A 168 -3.26 20.28 -12.65
CA ALA A 168 -3.93 20.92 -11.54
C ALA A 168 -3.73 22.45 -11.56
N GLY A 169 -2.50 22.92 -11.73
CA GLY A 169 -2.20 24.35 -11.82
C GLY A 169 -2.88 25.01 -13.03
N TYR A 170 -2.85 24.34 -14.19
CA TYR A 170 -3.51 24.80 -15.40
C TYR A 170 -5.04 24.91 -15.20
N LEU A 171 -5.66 23.88 -14.61
CA LEU A 171 -7.10 23.85 -14.36
C LEU A 171 -7.51 24.96 -13.39
N THR A 172 -6.80 25.13 -12.28
CA THR A 172 -7.07 26.21 -11.32
C THR A 172 -6.99 27.57 -11.98
N ARG A 173 -5.98 27.83 -12.83
CA ARG A 173 -5.88 29.08 -13.58
C ARG A 173 -7.11 29.33 -14.44
N ARG A 174 -7.56 28.35 -15.22
CA ARG A 174 -8.74 28.49 -16.09
C ARG A 174 -10.03 28.68 -15.30
N LEU A 175 -10.19 27.98 -14.20
CA LEU A 175 -11.37 28.13 -13.34
C LEU A 175 -11.44 29.56 -12.81
N VAL A 176 -10.34 30.08 -12.26
CA VAL A 176 -10.27 31.45 -11.74
C VAL A 176 -10.56 32.49 -12.84
N GLU A 177 -9.99 32.32 -14.04
CA GLU A 177 -10.24 33.24 -15.16
C GLU A 177 -11.74 33.39 -15.52
N VAL A 178 -12.53 32.33 -15.37
CA VAL A 178 -13.97 32.34 -15.64
C VAL A 178 -14.77 32.92 -14.48
N VAL A 179 -14.45 32.53 -13.24
CA VAL A 179 -15.28 32.90 -12.06
C VAL A 179 -14.86 34.21 -11.38
N GLN A 180 -13.73 34.81 -11.77
CA GLN A 180 -13.19 36.02 -11.13
C GLN A 180 -14.15 37.22 -11.08
N GLN A 181 -15.17 37.27 -11.95
CA GLN A 181 -16.16 38.35 -11.98
C GLN A 181 -17.39 38.06 -11.08
N ILE A 182 -17.48 36.88 -10.47
CA ILE A 182 -18.61 36.50 -9.60
C ILE A 182 -18.31 36.99 -8.17
N ILE A 183 -19.03 38.03 -7.74
CA ILE A 183 -18.94 38.61 -6.40
C ILE A 183 -20.31 38.46 -5.72
N VAL A 184 -20.33 38.02 -4.45
CA VAL A 184 -21.56 38.00 -3.65
C VAL A 184 -21.78 39.42 -3.12
N HIS A 185 -22.86 40.05 -3.60
CA HIS A 185 -23.35 41.35 -3.12
C HIS A 185 -24.33 41.18 -1.97
#